data_AF-A0AAU6GY66-F1
#
_entry.id   AF-A0AAU6GY66-F1
#
_cell.length_a   1.000
_cell.length_b   1.000
_cell.length_c   1.000
_cell.angle_alpha   90.00
_cell.angle_beta   90.00
_cell.angle_gamma   90.00
#
_symmetry.space_group_name_H-M   'P 1'
#
loop_
_entity.id
_entity.type
_entity.pdbx_description
1 polymer ?
#
loop_
_entity_poly.entity_id
_entity_poly.type
_entity_poly.pdbx_seq_one_letter_code
_entity_poly.pdbx_strand_id
1 'polypeptide(L)' 'MHQDPSDSPVRSPSPGHTTTTVERGSFCLARCSCGWSGAARRSRDRARTDAREHLGEPEA' A
#
# COMPACT_ATOMS: atom_id res chain seq x y z
N MET A 1 -41.31 -17.69 -13.18
CA MET A 1 -39.83 -17.71 -13.12
C MET A 1 -39.38 -16.32 -12.68
N HIS A 2 -39.28 -16.06 -11.39
CA HIS A 2 -38.77 -14.79 -10.88
C HIS A 2 -37.27 -14.96 -10.66
N GLN A 3 -36.42 -14.26 -11.43
CA GLN A 3 -35.01 -14.16 -11.12
C GLN A 3 -34.81 -13.01 -10.14
N ASP A 4 -34.20 -13.31 -8.99
CA ASP A 4 -33.69 -12.33 -8.04
C ASP A 4 -32.26 -11.97 -8.46
N PRO A 5 -31.98 -10.76 -8.97
CA PRO A 5 -30.62 -10.30 -9.09
C PRO A 5 -30.24 -9.72 -7.72
N SER A 6 -29.79 -10.59 -6.81
CA SER A 6 -29.07 -10.14 -5.61
C SER A 6 -27.73 -9.55 -6.05
N ASP A 7 -27.78 -8.30 -6.52
CA ASP A 7 -26.66 -7.37 -6.58
C ASP A 7 -26.20 -7.14 -5.14
N SER A 8 -25.35 -8.05 -4.67
CA SER A 8 -24.59 -7.80 -3.46
C SER A 8 -23.73 -6.59 -3.74
N PRO A 9 -23.74 -5.54 -2.89
CA PRO A 9 -22.87 -4.40 -3.10
C PRO A 9 -21.46 -4.94 -3.00
N VAL A 10 -20.78 -5.07 -4.15
CA VAL A 10 -19.35 -5.30 -4.21
C VAL A 10 -18.77 -4.21 -3.33
N ARG A 11 -18.30 -4.59 -2.13
CA ARG A 11 -17.45 -3.74 -1.31
C ARG A 11 -16.34 -3.33 -2.25
N SER A 12 -16.46 -2.13 -2.82
CA SER A 12 -15.40 -1.57 -3.64
C SER A 12 -14.20 -1.61 -2.70
N PRO A 13 -13.14 -2.38 -3.00
CA PRO A 13 -11.99 -2.38 -2.13
C PRO A 13 -11.57 -0.90 -2.10
N SER A 14 -11.63 -0.27 -0.91
CA SER A 14 -10.99 1.00 -0.66
C SER A 14 -9.67 0.95 -1.40
N PRO A 15 -9.35 1.91 -2.30
CA PRO A 15 -8.29 1.74 -3.29
C PRO A 15 -7.07 1.15 -2.59
N GLY A 16 -6.82 -0.14 -2.86
CA GLY A 16 -5.97 -0.96 -2.01
C GLY A 16 -4.60 -0.30 -1.97
N HIS A 17 -4.25 0.30 -0.83
CA HIS A 17 -2.94 0.91 -0.65
C HIS A 17 -1.93 -0.21 -0.86
N THR A 18 -1.19 -0.13 -1.96
CA THR A 18 -0.20 -1.13 -2.33
C THR A 18 1.14 -0.44 -2.30
N THR A 19 1.95 -0.78 -1.31
CA THR A 19 3.28 -0.21 -1.16
C THR A 19 4.33 -1.09 -1.83
N THR A 20 5.24 -0.47 -2.57
CA THR A 20 6.43 -1.08 -3.13
C THR A 20 7.67 -0.30 -2.70
N THR A 21 8.81 -0.97 -2.64
CA THR A 21 10.09 -0.29 -2.40
C THR A 21 10.85 -0.13 -3.71
N VAL A 22 11.35 1.07 -3.97
CA VAL A 22 12.10 1.44 -5.16
C VAL A 22 13.51 1.86 -4.78
N GLU A 23 14.50 1.38 -5.52
CA GLU A 23 15.91 1.70 -5.31
C GLU A 23 16.38 2.76 -6.31
N ARG A 24 17.00 3.82 -5.80
CA ARG A 24 17.68 4.86 -6.59
C ARG A 24 19.13 4.98 -6.12
N GLY A 25 20.03 4.26 -6.78
CA GLY A 25 21.45 4.22 -6.43
C GLY A 25 21.65 3.63 -5.03
N SER A 26 22.27 4.38 -4.13
CA SER A 26 22.52 3.97 -2.74
C SER A 26 21.33 4.19 -1.78
N PHE A 27 20.17 4.57 -2.30
CA PHE A 27 18.97 4.83 -1.51
C PHE A 27 17.82 3.94 -1.94
N CYS A 28 16.98 3.58 -0.98
CA CYS A 28 15.73 2.86 -1.13
C CYS A 28 14.61 3.71 -0.53
N LEU A 29 13.49 3.82 -1.23
CA LEU A 29 12.31 4.57 -0.80
C LEU A 29 11.06 3.72 -0.96
N ALA A 30 10.12 3.85 -0.03
CA ALA A 30 8.78 3.30 -0.20
C ALA A 30 7.96 4.18 -1.15
N ARG A 31 7.09 3.58 -1.94
CA ARG A 31 6.07 4.27 -2.74
C ARG A 31 4.77 3.51 -2.63
N CYS A 32 3.66 4.24 -2.51
CA CYS A 32 2.33 3.65 -2.52
C CYS A 32 1.62 3.96 -3.84
N SER A 33 0.75 3.05 -4.28
CA SER A 33 -0.16 3.25 -5.40
C SER A 33 -1.06 4.48 -5.23
N CYS A 34 -1.29 4.96 -4.00
CA CYS A 34 -2.03 6.19 -3.71
C CYS A 34 -1.26 7.48 -4.05
N GLY A 35 0.02 7.39 -4.43
CA GLY A 35 0.88 8.53 -4.75
C GLY A 35 1.84 8.94 -3.62
N TRP A 36 1.69 8.39 -2.42
CA TRP A 36 2.63 8.61 -1.32
C TRP A 36 4.02 8.05 -1.63
N SER A 37 5.06 8.71 -1.13
CA SER A 37 6.44 8.21 -1.17
C SER A 37 7.13 8.49 0.16
N GLY A 38 7.76 7.47 0.72
CA GLY A 38 8.52 7.56 1.96
C GLY A 38 9.86 8.27 1.78
N ALA A 39 10.56 8.46 2.89
CA ALA A 39 11.88 9.09 2.89
C ALA A 39 12.92 8.22 2.17
N ALA A 40 13.96 8.85 1.62
CA ALA A 40 15.11 8.14 1.05
C ALA A 40 15.94 7.51 2.19
N ARG A 41 15.94 6.18 2.29
CA ARG A 41 16.67 5.42 3.30
C ARG A 41 17.82 4.65 2.66
N ARG A 42 18.98 4.57 3.34
CA ARG A 42 20.06 3.67 2.89
C ARG A 42 19.76 2.20 3.16
N SER A 43 19.03 1.92 4.24
CA SER A 43 18.57 0.58 4.60
C SER A 43 17.25 0.27 3.89
N ARG A 44 17.24 -0.85 3.15
CA ARG A 44 16.04 -1.40 2.53
C ARG A 44 14.99 -1.78 3.57
N ASP A 45 15.41 -2.31 4.71
CA ASP A 45 14.48 -2.72 5.75
C ASP A 45 13.78 -1.53 6.38
N ARG A 46 14.51 -0.43 6.61
CA ARG A 46 13.91 0.85 7.01
C ARG A 46 12.88 1.35 6.00
N ALA A 47 13.18 1.27 4.70
CA ALA A 47 12.21 1.64 3.67
C ALA A 47 10.98 0.72 3.65
N ARG A 48 11.13 -0.58 3.95
CA ARG A 48 9.99 -1.50 4.11
C ARG A 48 9.16 -1.20 5.35
N THR A 49 9.79 -0.79 6.46
CA THR A 49 9.08 -0.33 7.65
C THR A 49 8.26 0.91 7.33
N ASP A 50 8.85 1.93 6.68
CA ASP A 50 8.12 3.13 6.25
C ASP A 50 6.88 2.77 5.39
N ALA A 51 7.00 1.74 4.52
CA ALA A 51 5.88 1.21 3.74
C ALA A 51 4.79 0.58 4.61
N ARG A 52 5.14 -0.27 5.58
CA ARG A 52 4.18 -0.92 6.50
C ARG A 52 3.45 0.08 7.38
N GLU A 53 4.18 1.04 7.94
CA GLU A 53 3.61 2.14 8.72
C GLU A 53 2.60 2.93 7.87
N HIS A 54 2.91 3.17 6.59
CA HIS A 54 1.98 3.84 5.66
C HIS A 54 0.74 3.01 5.34
N LEU A 55 0.85 1.69 5.24
CA LEU A 55 -0.31 0.81 5.10
C LEU A 55 -1.23 0.84 6.33
N GLY A 56 -0.80 1.50 7.41
CA GLY A 56 -1.54 1.53 8.65
C GLY A 56 -1.52 0.18 9.33
N GLU A 57 -0.45 -0.62 9.17
CA GLU A 57 -0.04 -1.57 10.21
C GLU A 57 0.60 -0.71 11.31
N PRO A 58 -0.16 -0.22 12.30
CA PRO A 58 0.46 0.47 13.41
C PRO A 58 1.27 -0.60 14.15
N GLU A 59 2.42 -0.24 14.74
CA GLU A 59 2.95 -1.08 15.81
C GLU A 59 1.81 -1.33 16.81
N ALA A 60 1.44 -2.60 16.97
CA ALA A 60 0.44 -3.03 17.94
C ALA A 60 0.97 -2.92 19.37
#